data_AF-A0AA84ZYX7-F1
#
_entry.id   AF-A0AA84ZYX7-F1
#
_cell.length_a   1.000
_cell.length_b   1.000
_cell.length_c   1.000
_cell.angle_alpha   90.00
_cell.angle_beta   90.00
_cell.angle_gamma   90.00
#
_symmetry.space_group_name_H-M   'P 1'
#
loop_
_entity.id
_entity.type
_entity.pdbx_description
1 polymer ?
#
loop_
_entity_poly.entity_id
_entity_poly.type
_entity_poly.pdbx_seq_one_letter_code
_entity_poly.pdbx_strand_id
1 'polypeptide(L)' 'MCLKFYNSAMSLFLDHTKLEHLQEKLINICEFIGPFRDQCVALVTFTMFKAINKSIAQIDPSVSCEVCSFYLDIYQNFFK' A
#
# COMPACT_ATOMS: atom_id res chain seq x y z
N MET A 1 -0.06 19.34 -8.11
CA MET A 1 0.95 18.81 -7.16
C MET A 1 0.56 17.42 -6.67
N CYS A 2 -0.68 17.21 -6.21
CA CYS A 2 -1.13 15.90 -5.77
C CYS A 2 -1.08 14.79 -6.85
N LEU A 3 -1.59 15.02 -8.06
CA LEU A 3 -1.51 14.01 -9.15
C LEU A 3 -0.08 13.56 -9.46
N LYS A 4 0.90 14.47 -9.36
CA LYS A 4 2.32 14.13 -9.52
C LYS A 4 2.80 13.24 -8.36
N PHE A 5 2.48 13.60 -7.12
CA PHE A 5 2.77 12.78 -5.94
C PHE A 5 2.11 11.39 -6.04
N TYR A 6 0.83 11.34 -6.42
CA TYR A 6 0.08 10.10 -6.64
C TYR A 6 0.78 9.20 -7.65
N ASN A 7 1.11 9.72 -8.83
CA ASN A 7 1.79 8.95 -9.87
C ASN A 7 3.17 8.47 -9.41
N SER A 8 3.92 9.30 -8.67
CA SER A 8 5.20 8.90 -8.08
C SER A 8 5.04 7.85 -6.97
N ALA A 9 3.97 7.90 -6.17
CA ALA A 9 3.68 6.89 -5.16
C ALA A 9 3.25 5.57 -5.80
N MET A 10 2.40 5.62 -6.83
CA MET A 10 1.94 4.44 -7.56
C MET A 10 3.07 3.75 -8.30
N SER A 11 4.04 4.49 -8.86
CA SER A 11 5.19 3.88 -9.52
C SER A 11 6.09 3.08 -8.57
N LEU A 12 6.11 3.41 -7.26
CA LEU A 12 6.82 2.61 -6.25
C LEU A 12 6.20 1.23 -6.08
N PHE A 13 4.88 1.11 -6.24
CA PHE A 13 4.18 -0.17 -6.17
C PHE A 13 4.18 -0.94 -7.49
N LEU A 14 4.71 -0.37 -8.58
CA LEU A 14 4.96 -1.09 -9.83
C LEU A 14 6.41 -1.62 -9.91
N ASP A 15 7.29 -1.11 -9.06
CA ASP A 15 8.67 -1.55 -8.91
C ASP A 15 8.73 -2.88 -8.14
N HIS A 16 8.97 -3.97 -8.87
CA HIS A 16 8.97 -5.33 -8.33
C HIS A 16 10.00 -5.50 -7.21
N THR A 17 11.16 -4.86 -7.33
CA THR A 17 12.24 -4.88 -6.32
C THR A 17 11.79 -4.32 -4.97
N LYS A 18 10.95 -3.28 -4.98
CA LYS A 18 10.40 -2.67 -3.75
C LYS A 18 9.30 -3.53 -3.15
N LEU A 19 8.57 -4.25 -3.98
CA LEU A 19 7.53 -5.18 -3.54
C LEU A 19 8.10 -6.45 -2.91
N GLU A 20 9.25 -6.94 -3.35
CA GLU A 20 9.94 -8.09 -2.72
C GLU A 20 10.27 -7.79 -1.24
N HIS A 21 10.84 -6.61 -0.95
CA HIS A 21 11.09 -6.21 0.43
C HIS A 21 9.81 -6.05 1.27
N LEU A 22 8.71 -5.62 0.65
CA LEU A 22 7.42 -5.57 1.33
C LEU A 22 6.88 -6.98 1.59
N GLN A 23 7.09 -7.92 0.67
CA GLN A 23 6.71 -9.32 0.82
C GLN A 23 7.45 -9.97 1.98
N GLU A 24 8.76 -9.75 2.11
CA GLU A 24 9.57 -10.24 3.23
C GLU A 24 9.01 -9.75 4.57
N LYS A 25 8.67 -8.46 4.66
CA LYS A 25 8.07 -7.89 5.88
C LYS A 25 6.72 -8.52 6.22
N LEU A 26 5.89 -8.79 5.22
CA LEU A 26 4.59 -9.44 5.41
C LEU A 26 4.75 -10.92 5.81
N ILE A 27 5.73 -11.61 5.26
CA ILE A 27 6.11 -12.98 5.67
C ILE A 27 6.56 -12.98 7.14
N ASN A 28 7.33 -12.00 7.58
CA ASN A 28 7.73 -11.89 9.00
C ASN A 28 6.52 -11.69 9.92
N ILE A 29 5.47 -10.99 9.46
CA ILE A 29 4.24 -10.85 10.23
C ILE A 29 3.50 -12.19 10.39
N CYS A 30 3.65 -13.11 9.43
CA CYS A 30 3.05 -14.44 9.52
C CYS A 30 3.54 -15.25 10.73
N GLU A 31 4.70 -14.91 11.31
CA GLU A 31 5.21 -15.55 12.54
C GLU A 31 4.28 -15.34 13.74
N PHE A 32 3.52 -14.23 13.77
CA PHE A 32 2.61 -13.92 14.88
C PHE A 32 1.25 -14.61 14.78
N ILE A 33 0.95 -15.28 13.66
CA ILE A 33 -0.35 -15.93 13.42
C ILE A 33 -0.39 -17.38 13.96
N GLY A 34 0.71 -17.83 14.59
CA GLY A 34 0.78 -19.12 15.28
C GLY A 34 0.55 -20.31 14.33
N PRO A 35 -0.47 -21.16 14.56
CA PRO A 35 -0.66 -22.39 13.79
C PRO A 35 -0.98 -22.14 12.30
N PHE A 36 -1.41 -20.93 11.94
CA PHE A 36 -1.73 -20.58 10.55
C PHE A 36 -0.55 -19.96 9.79
N ARG A 37 0.66 -19.96 10.37
CA ARG A 37 1.86 -19.36 9.77
C ARG A 37 2.05 -19.77 8.31
N ASP A 38 2.04 -21.06 8.01
CA ASP A 38 2.35 -21.55 6.66
C ASP A 38 1.26 -21.15 5.65
N GLN A 39 0.01 -21.08 6.10
CA GLN A 39 -1.11 -20.59 5.28
C GLN A 39 -0.98 -19.08 5.01
N CYS A 40 -0.53 -18.31 5.99
CA CYS A 40 -0.22 -16.89 5.82
C CYS A 40 0.94 -16.68 4.85
N VAL A 41 2.04 -17.43 5.00
CA VAL A 41 3.20 -17.33 4.09
C VAL A 41 2.79 -17.67 2.66
N ALA A 42 2.01 -18.73 2.46
CA ALA A 42 1.47 -19.08 1.15
C ALA A 42 0.57 -17.97 0.60
N LEU A 43 -0.36 -17.46 1.41
CA LEU A 43 -1.27 -16.38 0.98
C LEU A 43 -0.51 -15.13 0.54
N VAL A 44 0.45 -14.67 1.35
CA VAL A 44 1.30 -13.50 1.04
C VAL A 44 2.08 -13.76 -0.25
N THR A 45 2.76 -14.91 -0.36
CA THR A 45 3.61 -15.23 -1.51
C THR A 45 2.84 -15.30 -2.83
N PHE A 46 1.65 -15.91 -2.83
CA PHE A 46 0.89 -16.11 -4.07
C PHE A 46 -0.04 -14.96 -4.43
N THR A 47 -0.47 -14.17 -3.43
CA THR A 47 -1.60 -13.24 -3.62
C THR A 47 -1.19 -11.78 -3.53
N MET A 48 -0.10 -11.45 -2.83
CA MET A 48 0.27 -10.06 -2.56
C MET A 48 0.40 -9.21 -3.82
N PHE A 49 1.19 -9.64 -4.80
CA PHE A 49 1.37 -8.89 -6.06
C PHE A 49 0.06 -8.69 -6.80
N LYS A 50 -0.77 -9.73 -6.88
CA LYS A 50 -2.09 -9.67 -7.53
C LYS A 50 -3.03 -8.72 -6.78
N ALA A 51 -3.01 -8.75 -5.45
CA ALA A 51 -3.82 -7.88 -4.61
C ALA A 51 -3.41 -6.42 -4.77
N ILE A 52 -2.10 -6.13 -4.72
CA ILE A 52 -1.56 -4.78 -4.91
C ILE A 52 -1.91 -4.22 -6.29
N ASN A 53 -1.67 -4.99 -7.36
CA ASN A 53 -2.02 -4.57 -8.72
C ASN A 53 -3.53 -4.30 -8.87
N LYS A 54 -4.36 -5.16 -8.28
CA LYS A 54 -5.83 -4.97 -8.30
C LYS A 54 -6.24 -3.72 -7.52
N SER A 55 -5.64 -3.48 -6.35
CA SER A 55 -5.92 -2.31 -5.53
C SER A 55 -5.54 -1.02 -6.26
N ILE A 56 -4.35 -0.96 -6.87
CA ILE A 56 -3.90 0.22 -7.63
C ILE A 56 -4.85 0.52 -8.79
N ALA A 57 -5.31 -0.50 -9.51
CA ALA A 57 -6.24 -0.34 -10.62
C ALA A 57 -7.62 0.19 -10.22
N GLN A 58 -7.97 0.13 -8.92
CA GLN A 58 -9.25 0.59 -8.38
C GLN A 58 -9.16 1.95 -7.67
N ILE A 59 -7.94 2.47 -7.44
CA ILE A 59 -7.78 3.77 -6.81
C ILE A 59 -8.01 4.87 -7.84
N ASP A 60 -9.03 5.69 -7.59
CA ASP A 60 -9.25 6.93 -8.34
C ASP A 60 -8.24 8.00 -7.85
N PRO A 61 -7.37 8.52 -8.73
CA PRO A 61 -6.43 9.57 -8.38
C PRO A 61 -7.11 10.85 -7.88
N SER A 62 -8.32 11.16 -8.36
CA SER A 62 -9.07 12.37 -7.98
C SER A 62 -9.53 12.30 -6.52
N VAL A 63 -10.16 11.19 -6.14
CA VAL A 63 -10.59 10.92 -4.76
C VAL A 63 -9.40 10.89 -3.80
N SER A 64 -8.31 10.23 -4.20
CA SER A 64 -7.08 10.21 -3.39
C SER A 64 -6.52 11.61 -3.16
N CYS A 65 -6.60 12.47 -4.18
CA CYS A 65 -6.13 13.83 -4.09
C CYS A 65 -7.02 14.76 -3.27
N GLU A 66 -8.33 14.58 -3.30
CA GLU A 66 -9.26 15.28 -2.43
C GLU A 66 -9.02 14.94 -0.96
N VAL A 67 -8.83 13.65 -0.64
CA VAL A 67 -8.53 13.19 0.72
C VAL A 67 -7.20 13.78 1.22
N CYS A 68 -6.15 13.78 0.38
CA CYS A 68 -4.88 14.39 0.75
C CYS A 68 -4.99 15.90 0.98
N SER A 69 -5.79 16.62 0.18
CA SER A 69 -6.03 18.06 0.38
C SER A 69 -6.77 18.30 1.69
N PHE A 70 -7.83 17.54 1.94
CA PHE A 70 -8.61 17.63 3.17
C PHE A 70 -7.78 17.35 4.43
N TYR A 71 -6.89 16.35 4.38
CA TYR A 71 -5.99 16.05 5.50
C TYR A 71 -4.99 17.19 5.77
N LEU A 72 -4.44 17.81 4.71
CA LEU A 72 -3.54 18.96 4.86
C LEU A 72 -4.26 20.16 5.46
N ASP A 73 -5.50 20.41 5.04
CA ASP A 73 -6.32 21.50 5.56
C ASP A 73 -6.67 21.28 7.05
N ILE A 74 -7.01 20.06 7.47
CA ILE A 74 -7.22 19.73 8.88
C ILE A 74 -5.94 19.92 9.68
N TYR A 75 -4.81 19.38 9.20
CA TYR A 75 -3.56 19.42 9.95
C TYR A 75 -3.05 20.85 10.16
N GLN A 76 -3.20 21.72 9.15
CA GLN A 76 -2.77 23.11 9.26
C GLN A 76 -3.70 23.98 10.11
N ASN A 77 -5.01 23.71 10.11
CA ASN A 77 -6.00 24.57 10.78
C ASN A 77 -6.43 24.08 12.17
N PHE A 78 -6.32 22.79 12.49
CA PHE A 78 -6.85 22.22 13.74
C PHE A 78 -5.81 21.59 14.66
N PHE A 79 -4.67 21.14 14.13
CA PHE A 79 -3.62 20.47 14.93
C PHE A 79 -2.37 21.33 15.17
N LYS A 80 -2.47 22.65 14.93
CA LYS A 80 -1.38 23.61 15.15
C LYS A 80 -1.67 24.53 16.32
#